data_AF-A0ABC8RRM6-F1
#
_entry.id   AF-A0ABC8RRM6-F1
#
_cell.length_a   1.000
_cell.length_b   1.000
_cell.length_c   1.000
_cell.angle_alpha   90.00
_cell.angle_beta   90.00
_cell.angle_gamma   90.00
#
_symmetry.space_group_name_H-M   'P 1'
#
loop_
_entity.id
_entity.type
_entity.pdbx_description
1 polymer ?
#
loop_
_entity_poly.entity_id
_entity_poly.type
_entity_poly.pdbx_seq_one_letter_code
_entity_poly.pdbx_strand_id
1 'polypeptide(L)'
;MLVIVARTSPKPSFDSMIRPPREQEDNEKEDVPLYVLSTTLLSVEADVTEDFSASHDKIIECITSCIHVARLSDILEQQQNLVHVFLISLSPGFPWTVKMSVFSSIKELCSRLQNNAHDYQDTSIHAGMTLVQELFSSVSPKVLECLSMVKIAQVHIAASECLMEVTNLYGLLPMVDGTEVGFKEELLKQYEVEKNEQAKSLLKKCIDILTNLEQKAIQTS
;
A
#
# COMPACT_ATOMS: atom_id res chain seq x y z
N MET A 1 -1.71 40.40 12.34
CA MET A 1 -1.74 40.03 13.77
C MET A 1 -3.15 40.25 14.29
N LEU A 2 -3.91 39.18 14.53
CA LEU A 2 -5.19 39.20 15.25
C LEU A 2 -5.33 37.84 15.96
N VAL A 3 -5.97 37.80 17.13
CA VAL A 3 -5.73 36.76 18.15
C VAL A 3 -7.04 36.32 18.81
N ILE A 4 -7.39 35.02 18.68
CA ILE A 4 -8.25 34.20 19.58
C ILE A 4 -9.76 34.66 19.56
N VAL A 5 -10.81 33.83 19.68
CA VAL A 5 -11.23 32.93 20.78
C VAL A 5 -12.13 31.81 20.26
N ALA A 6 -11.85 30.56 20.68
CA ALA A 6 -12.78 29.44 20.56
C ALA A 6 -13.78 29.39 21.73
N ARG A 7 -15.02 28.94 21.48
CA ARG A 7 -16.00 28.63 22.53
C ARG A 7 -16.53 27.20 22.36
N THR A 8 -16.35 26.39 23.39
CA THR A 8 -17.06 25.13 23.61
C THR A 8 -18.36 25.38 24.40
N SER A 9 -19.28 24.43 24.42
CA SER A 9 -20.52 24.48 25.21
C SER A 9 -20.97 23.08 25.66
N PRO A 10 -21.77 22.95 26.74
CA PRO A 10 -21.53 21.88 27.73
C PRO A 10 -22.58 20.75 27.77
N LYS A 11 -22.24 19.70 28.54
CA LYS A 11 -23.14 18.58 28.93
C LYS A 11 -24.12 18.99 30.05
N PRO A 12 -25.33 18.40 30.12
CA PRO A 12 -26.18 18.40 31.31
C PRO A 12 -26.09 17.08 32.12
N SER A 13 -26.40 17.13 33.42
CA SER A 13 -26.58 15.97 34.33
C SER A 13 -27.42 16.36 35.57
N PHE A 14 -27.84 15.36 36.38
CA PHE A 14 -28.69 15.37 37.60
C PHE A 14 -30.21 15.44 37.36
N ASP A 15 -31.03 14.39 37.52
CA ASP A 15 -31.26 13.41 38.63
C ASP A 15 -32.32 13.86 39.68
N SER A 16 -33.37 13.05 39.86
CA SER A 16 -34.23 12.86 41.06
C SER A 16 -35.58 12.15 40.71
N MET A 17 -36.37 11.52 41.60
CA MET A 17 -36.13 10.61 42.75
C MET A 17 -37.49 10.06 43.30
N ILE A 18 -37.75 8.72 43.28
CA ILE A 18 -38.69 7.96 44.19
C ILE A 18 -40.24 8.26 44.11
N ARG A 19 -41.26 7.40 44.31
CA ARG A 19 -41.51 5.92 44.55
C ARG A 19 -43.00 5.55 44.17
N PRO A 20 -43.50 4.29 44.30
CA PRO A 20 -44.76 3.79 43.68
C PRO A 20 -45.95 3.58 44.65
N PRO A 21 -47.09 2.95 44.21
CA PRO A 21 -47.38 1.57 44.69
C PRO A 21 -48.11 0.57 43.73
N ARG A 22 -47.74 -0.71 43.88
CA ARG A 22 -48.46 -2.04 43.77
C ARG A 22 -49.64 -2.33 42.81
N GLU A 23 -49.50 -3.48 42.11
CA GLU A 23 -50.40 -4.67 41.96
C GLU A 23 -51.89 -4.45 41.52
N GLN A 24 -52.54 -5.22 40.63
CA GLN A 24 -52.40 -6.66 40.27
C GLN A 24 -53.12 -7.02 38.93
N GLU A 25 -52.67 -8.10 38.26
CA GLU A 25 -53.35 -9.01 37.28
C GLU A 25 -53.90 -8.57 35.89
N ASP A 26 -53.37 -9.26 34.87
CA ASP A 26 -53.98 -9.91 33.68
C ASP A 26 -54.97 -9.17 32.75
N ASN A 27 -54.66 -9.06 31.45
CA ASN A 27 -54.88 -10.18 30.49
C ASN A 27 -54.29 -9.97 29.06
N GLU A 28 -53.77 -11.05 28.49
CA GLU A 28 -53.57 -11.46 27.08
C GLU A 28 -53.31 -10.51 25.87
N LYS A 29 -52.30 -10.93 25.08
CA LYS A 29 -52.11 -10.82 23.60
C LYS A 29 -51.76 -9.43 23.03
N GLU A 30 -50.87 -9.30 22.05
CA GLU A 30 -50.58 -10.18 20.90
C GLU A 30 -49.08 -10.23 20.52
N ASP A 31 -48.62 -11.33 19.92
CA ASP A 31 -47.20 -11.64 19.69
C ASP A 31 -46.53 -10.87 18.53
N VAL A 32 -45.28 -10.41 18.75
CA VAL A 32 -44.33 -10.10 17.65
C VAL A 32 -42.91 -10.54 18.01
N PRO A 33 -42.38 -11.58 17.35
CA PRO A 33 -40.93 -11.77 17.22
C PRO A 33 -40.49 -11.97 15.76
N LEU A 34 -39.79 -10.95 15.25
CA LEU A 34 -38.47 -11.00 14.62
C LEU A 34 -38.06 -12.19 13.69
N TYR A 35 -37.42 -11.82 12.56
CA TYR A 35 -36.52 -12.64 11.72
C TYR A 35 -37.11 -13.73 10.80
N VAL A 36 -37.19 -13.44 9.48
CA VAL A 36 -36.78 -14.36 8.39
C VAL A 36 -36.27 -13.53 7.18
N LEU A 37 -35.16 -13.94 6.57
CA LEU A 37 -34.66 -13.41 5.29
C LEU A 37 -35.49 -13.91 4.10
N SER A 38 -35.83 -13.05 3.14
CA SER A 38 -36.01 -13.48 1.75
C SER A 38 -35.83 -12.37 0.72
N THR A 39 -35.02 -12.67 -0.28
CA THR A 39 -34.73 -11.84 -1.45
C THR A 39 -35.93 -11.84 -2.40
N THR A 40 -36.42 -10.67 -2.83
CA THR A 40 -37.02 -10.55 -4.16
C THR A 40 -36.78 -9.17 -4.75
N LEU A 41 -36.10 -9.14 -5.89
CA LEU A 41 -35.88 -7.97 -6.74
C LEU A 41 -37.13 -7.76 -7.60
N LEU A 42 -37.65 -6.53 -7.65
CA LEU A 42 -38.50 -6.06 -8.75
C LEU A 42 -38.11 -4.62 -9.11
N SER A 43 -37.72 -4.44 -10.37
CA SER A 43 -37.16 -3.20 -10.91
C SER A 43 -38.17 -2.05 -10.95
N VAL A 44 -37.66 -0.83 -10.76
CA VAL A 44 -38.10 0.34 -11.52
C VAL A 44 -36.84 0.94 -12.14
N GLU A 45 -36.77 0.94 -13.47
CA GLU A 45 -35.69 1.59 -14.22
C GLU A 45 -35.78 3.12 -14.12
N ALA A 46 -34.64 3.77 -14.35
CA ALA A 46 -34.39 5.22 -14.49
C ALA A 46 -33.85 5.97 -13.26
N ASP A 47 -32.57 5.77 -12.98
CA ASP A 47 -31.61 6.74 -13.51
C ASP A 47 -30.40 6.01 -14.12
N VAL A 48 -29.85 6.53 -15.22
CA VAL A 48 -28.59 6.05 -15.79
C VAL A 48 -27.45 6.88 -15.21
N THR A 49 -27.34 6.85 -13.88
CA THR A 49 -26.06 7.12 -13.22
C THR A 49 -25.17 5.94 -13.53
N GLU A 50 -24.54 6.00 -14.70
CA GLU A 50 -23.35 5.23 -15.01
C GLU A 50 -22.30 5.65 -13.97
N ASP A 51 -22.27 4.94 -12.85
CA ASP A 51 -21.36 5.20 -11.73
C ASP A 51 -19.94 4.91 -12.23
N PHE A 52 -19.30 5.93 -12.82
CA PHE A 52 -17.89 5.96 -13.24
C PHE A 52 -16.93 5.92 -12.04
N SER A 53 -17.29 5.19 -10.99
CA SER A 53 -16.40 4.68 -9.96
C SER A 53 -15.43 3.67 -10.60
N ALA A 54 -14.42 4.20 -11.28
CA ALA A 54 -13.32 3.40 -11.81
C ALA A 54 -12.76 2.51 -10.69
N SER A 55 -12.69 1.21 -10.92
CA SER A 55 -12.12 0.29 -9.95
C SER A 55 -10.65 0.64 -9.71
N HIS A 56 -10.17 0.45 -8.48
CA HIS A 56 -8.86 0.98 -8.06
C HIS A 56 -7.68 0.46 -8.92
N ASP A 57 -7.80 -0.75 -9.48
CA ASP A 57 -6.86 -1.29 -10.46
C ASP A 57 -6.76 -0.44 -11.72
N LYS A 58 -7.88 0.13 -12.21
CA LYS A 58 -7.91 1.03 -13.38
C LYS A 58 -7.32 2.40 -13.11
N ILE A 59 -7.44 2.89 -11.87
CA ILE A 59 -6.72 4.10 -11.44
C ILE A 59 -5.21 3.84 -11.47
N ILE A 60 -4.74 2.68 -10.99
CA ILE A 60 -3.33 2.31 -11.03
C ILE A 60 -2.82 2.02 -12.46
N GLU A 61 -3.62 1.38 -13.32
CA GLU A 61 -3.31 1.20 -14.75
C GLU A 61 -3.17 2.55 -15.48
N CYS A 62 -4.04 3.52 -15.15
CA CYS A 62 -3.93 4.89 -15.65
C CYS A 62 -2.63 5.57 -15.17
N ILE A 63 -2.31 5.48 -13.88
CA ILE A 63 -1.05 6.01 -13.32
C ILE A 63 0.17 5.34 -13.96
N THR A 64 0.14 4.03 -14.18
CA THR A 64 1.19 3.28 -14.90
C THR A 64 1.39 3.84 -16.31
N SER A 65 0.28 4.08 -17.04
CA SER A 65 0.29 4.67 -18.38
C SER A 65 0.86 6.10 -18.36
N CYS A 66 0.57 6.89 -17.32
CA CYS A 66 1.16 8.22 -17.12
C CYS A 66 2.67 8.14 -16.86
N ILE A 67 3.13 7.25 -15.97
CA ILE A 67 4.56 7.04 -15.67
C ILE A 67 5.34 6.67 -16.95
N HIS A 68 4.76 5.82 -17.79
CA HIS A 68 5.37 5.38 -19.04
C HIS A 68 5.69 6.55 -20.00
N VAL A 69 4.77 7.50 -20.14
CA VAL A 69 4.90 8.63 -21.09
C VAL A 69 5.44 9.93 -20.47
N ALA A 70 5.38 10.08 -19.14
CA ALA A 70 5.81 11.29 -18.45
C ALA A 70 7.32 11.53 -18.58
N ARG A 71 7.74 12.79 -18.61
CA ARG A 71 9.17 13.14 -18.55
C ARG A 71 9.69 12.85 -17.15
N LEU A 72 10.97 12.53 -17.04
CA LEU A 72 11.62 12.25 -15.76
C LEU A 72 11.47 13.40 -14.75
N SER A 73 11.56 14.66 -15.20
CA SER A 73 11.28 15.84 -14.37
C SER A 73 9.91 15.77 -13.69
N ASP A 74 8.89 15.42 -14.46
CA ASP A 74 7.49 15.43 -14.03
C ASP A 74 7.22 14.27 -13.05
N ILE A 75 7.92 13.14 -13.23
CA ILE A 75 7.92 12.01 -12.30
C ILE A 75 8.57 12.41 -10.95
N LEU A 76 9.72 13.07 -10.99
CA LEU A 76 10.45 13.50 -9.78
C LEU A 76 9.69 14.58 -9.00
N GLU A 77 9.03 15.52 -9.68
CA GLU A 77 8.13 16.49 -9.05
C GLU A 77 6.94 15.81 -8.32
N GLN A 78 6.50 14.65 -8.79
CA GLN A 78 5.39 13.89 -8.20
C GLN A 78 5.82 12.71 -7.31
N GLN A 79 7.12 12.59 -7.00
CA GLN A 79 7.69 11.38 -6.36
C GLN A 79 6.97 10.97 -5.07
N GLN A 80 6.66 11.95 -4.20
CA GLN A 80 5.95 11.73 -2.93
C GLN A 80 4.50 11.25 -3.13
N ASN A 81 3.81 11.78 -4.15
CA ASN A 81 2.45 11.38 -4.48
C ASN A 81 2.41 9.95 -5.04
N LEU A 82 3.39 9.57 -5.86
CA LEU A 82 3.54 8.21 -6.38
C LEU A 82 3.78 7.20 -5.26
N VAL A 83 4.77 7.46 -4.39
CA VAL A 83 5.06 6.61 -3.22
C VAL A 83 3.82 6.48 -2.33
N HIS A 84 3.15 7.59 -2.01
CA HIS A 84 1.95 7.57 -1.17
C HIS A 84 0.80 6.74 -1.78
N VAL A 85 0.55 6.85 -3.08
CA VAL A 85 -0.45 6.03 -3.79
C VAL A 85 -0.08 4.54 -3.72
N PHE A 86 1.20 4.18 -3.91
CA PHE A 86 1.64 2.78 -3.78
C PHE A 86 1.45 2.25 -2.35
N LEU A 87 1.85 3.01 -1.33
CA LEU A 87 1.71 2.62 0.07
C LEU A 87 0.23 2.42 0.49
N ILE A 88 -0.66 3.32 0.06
CA ILE A 88 -2.11 3.16 0.25
C ILE A 88 -2.60 1.88 -0.43
N SER A 89 -2.28 1.69 -1.70
CA SER A 89 -2.84 0.63 -2.54
C SER A 89 -2.29 -0.77 -2.20
N LEU A 90 -1.10 -0.84 -1.60
CA LEU A 90 -0.53 -2.08 -1.03
C LEU A 90 -1.12 -2.45 0.33
N SER A 91 -1.79 -1.52 1.03
CA SER A 91 -2.35 -1.78 2.36
C SER A 91 -3.34 -2.97 2.38
N PRO A 92 -3.51 -3.67 3.52
CA PRO A 92 -4.34 -4.89 3.58
C PRO A 92 -5.80 -4.73 3.13
N GLY A 93 -6.34 -3.50 3.12
CA GLY A 93 -7.73 -3.21 2.72
C GLY A 93 -8.02 -3.38 1.23
N PHE A 94 -7.00 -3.38 0.36
CA PHE A 94 -7.18 -3.53 -1.09
C PHE A 94 -7.06 -4.98 -1.56
N PRO A 95 -7.86 -5.42 -2.56
CA PRO A 95 -7.80 -6.76 -3.10
C PRO A 95 -6.46 -7.04 -3.80
N TRP A 96 -6.13 -8.31 -3.96
CA TRP A 96 -4.85 -8.73 -4.56
C TRP A 96 -4.69 -8.29 -6.02
N THR A 97 -5.78 -8.08 -6.76
CA THR A 97 -5.76 -7.55 -8.13
C THR A 97 -5.23 -6.12 -8.18
N VAL A 98 -5.63 -5.27 -7.24
CA VAL A 98 -5.07 -3.90 -7.11
C VAL A 98 -3.57 -3.97 -6.79
N LYS A 99 -3.16 -4.88 -5.89
CA LYS A 99 -1.74 -5.10 -5.58
C LYS A 99 -0.92 -5.51 -6.81
N MET A 100 -1.47 -6.38 -7.67
CA MET A 100 -0.84 -6.75 -8.95
C MET A 100 -0.63 -5.54 -9.86
N SER A 101 -1.64 -4.69 -10.02
CA SER A 101 -1.50 -3.45 -10.81
C SER A 101 -0.44 -2.51 -10.20
N VAL A 102 -0.35 -2.42 -8.87
CA VAL A 102 0.67 -1.62 -8.18
C VAL A 102 2.07 -2.18 -8.41
N PHE A 103 2.26 -3.51 -8.35
CA PHE A 103 3.54 -4.14 -8.67
C PHE A 103 3.99 -3.81 -10.10
N SER A 104 3.08 -3.87 -11.08
CA SER A 104 3.36 -3.45 -12.45
C SER A 104 3.71 -1.96 -12.53
N SER A 105 2.99 -1.10 -11.82
CA SER A 105 3.26 0.35 -11.77
C SER A 105 4.62 0.70 -11.17
N ILE A 106 5.04 -0.01 -10.12
CA ILE A 106 6.37 0.16 -9.50
C ILE A 106 7.47 -0.33 -10.45
N LYS A 107 7.29 -1.49 -11.10
CA LYS A 107 8.26 -2.02 -12.09
C LYS A 107 8.44 -1.06 -13.27
N GLU A 108 7.36 -0.46 -13.77
CA GLU A 108 7.43 0.57 -14.81
C GLU A 108 8.21 1.81 -14.31
N LEU A 109 7.91 2.31 -13.10
CA LEU A 109 8.67 3.42 -12.50
C LEU A 109 10.16 3.11 -12.37
N CYS A 110 10.53 1.91 -11.90
CA CYS A 110 11.92 1.47 -11.84
C CYS A 110 12.59 1.47 -13.21
N SER A 111 11.91 0.97 -14.24
CA SER A 111 12.37 1.01 -15.64
C SER A 111 12.57 2.45 -16.14
N ARG A 112 11.64 3.37 -15.85
CA ARG A 112 11.80 4.80 -16.21
C ARG A 112 13.02 5.42 -15.52
N LEU A 113 13.22 5.18 -14.22
CA LEU A 113 14.37 5.69 -13.46
C LEU A 113 15.71 5.13 -13.93
N GLN A 114 15.76 3.85 -14.30
CA GLN A 114 16.96 3.19 -14.81
C GLN A 114 17.33 3.65 -16.22
N ASN A 115 16.36 3.74 -17.13
CA ASN A 115 16.62 4.09 -18.54
C ASN A 115 17.13 5.53 -18.72
N ASN A 116 16.76 6.44 -17.82
CA ASN A 116 17.20 7.84 -17.87
C ASN A 116 18.45 8.10 -16.98
N ALA A 117 19.13 7.04 -16.52
CA ALA A 117 20.26 7.16 -15.59
C ALA A 117 21.48 7.96 -16.12
N HIS A 118 21.55 8.19 -17.43
CA HIS A 118 22.61 8.94 -18.09
C HIS A 118 22.24 10.39 -18.44
N ASP A 119 20.95 10.77 -18.35
CA ASP A 119 20.42 12.06 -18.83
C ASP A 119 20.17 13.08 -17.70
N TYR A 120 20.58 12.75 -16.47
CA TYR A 120 20.37 13.62 -15.31
C TYR A 120 21.28 14.87 -15.31
N GLN A 121 20.72 16.00 -14.88
CA GLN A 121 21.47 17.11 -14.27
C GLN A 121 21.67 16.85 -12.77
N ASP A 122 22.72 17.41 -12.15
CA ASP A 122 23.10 17.15 -10.73
C ASP A 122 21.92 17.17 -9.74
N THR A 123 21.01 18.15 -9.85
CA THR A 123 19.81 18.24 -8.99
C THR A 123 18.82 17.09 -9.22
N SER A 124 18.65 16.66 -10.47
CA SER A 124 17.78 15.53 -10.81
C SER A 124 18.40 14.17 -10.48
N ILE A 125 19.74 14.06 -10.46
CA ILE A 125 20.43 12.89 -9.89
C ILE A 125 19.98 12.72 -8.44
N HIS A 126 20.13 13.78 -7.62
CA HIS A 126 19.83 13.70 -6.19
C HIS A 126 18.35 13.37 -5.89
N ALA A 127 17.42 13.99 -6.61
CA ALA A 127 16.00 13.67 -6.50
C ALA A 127 15.71 12.21 -6.91
N GLY A 128 16.29 11.73 -8.01
CA GLY A 128 16.18 10.33 -8.44
C GLY A 128 16.73 9.35 -7.40
N MET A 129 17.90 9.63 -6.83
CA MET A 129 18.47 8.83 -5.74
C MET A 129 17.56 8.79 -4.51
N THR A 130 16.98 9.93 -4.13
CA THR A 130 16.03 10.04 -3.00
C THR A 130 14.79 9.17 -3.25
N LEU A 131 14.19 9.24 -4.45
CA LEU A 131 13.04 8.39 -4.80
C LEU A 131 13.42 6.90 -4.79
N VAL A 132 14.61 6.51 -5.25
CA VAL A 132 15.05 5.10 -5.20
C VAL A 132 15.21 4.62 -3.75
N GLN A 133 15.80 5.45 -2.86
CA GLN A 133 15.89 5.16 -1.43
C GLN A 133 14.49 5.06 -0.78
N GLU A 134 13.56 5.92 -1.17
CA GLU A 134 12.20 5.92 -0.63
C GLU A 134 11.38 4.71 -1.09
N LEU A 135 11.48 4.33 -2.38
CA LEU A 135 10.91 3.10 -2.91
C LEU A 135 11.46 1.88 -2.16
N PHE A 136 12.78 1.80 -1.96
CA PHE A 136 13.36 0.67 -1.25
C PHE A 136 12.96 0.64 0.23
N SER A 137 13.15 1.74 0.96
CA SER A 137 12.92 1.79 2.42
C SER A 137 11.45 1.71 2.83
N SER A 138 10.53 2.25 2.02
CA SER A 138 9.11 2.34 2.37
C SER A 138 8.21 1.39 1.59
N VAL A 139 8.44 1.21 0.28
CA VAL A 139 7.57 0.39 -0.57
C VAL A 139 7.96 -1.09 -0.52
N SER A 140 9.25 -1.45 -0.50
CA SER A 140 9.67 -2.86 -0.40
C SER A 140 9.11 -3.59 0.83
N PRO A 141 9.08 -3.02 2.07
CA PRO A 141 8.42 -3.65 3.20
C PRO A 141 6.92 -3.94 2.96
N LYS A 142 6.21 -3.09 2.20
CA LYS A 142 4.79 -3.31 1.87
C LYS A 142 4.58 -4.34 0.77
N VAL A 143 5.49 -4.45 -0.19
CA VAL A 143 5.49 -5.56 -1.15
C VAL A 143 5.81 -6.88 -0.45
N LEU A 144 6.72 -6.87 0.54
CA LEU A 144 7.03 -8.03 1.37
C LEU A 144 5.86 -8.44 2.28
N GLU A 145 5.12 -7.49 2.85
CA GLU A 145 3.88 -7.75 3.59
C GLU A 145 2.84 -8.47 2.71
N CYS A 146 2.76 -8.14 1.42
CA CYS A 146 1.84 -8.82 0.50
C CYS A 146 2.16 -10.31 0.29
N LEU A 147 3.45 -10.70 0.34
CA LEU A 147 3.91 -12.09 0.25
C LEU A 147 3.50 -12.95 1.46
N SER A 148 3.34 -12.35 2.64
CA SER A 148 2.86 -13.07 3.84
C SER A 148 1.33 -13.17 3.89
N MET A 149 0.63 -12.17 3.35
CA MET A 149 -0.84 -12.09 3.38
C MET A 149 -1.55 -12.89 2.26
N VAL A 150 -1.05 -12.81 1.02
CA VAL A 150 -1.82 -13.24 -0.16
C VAL A 150 -1.34 -14.59 -0.70
N LYS A 151 -2.03 -15.67 -0.30
CA LYS A 151 -1.68 -17.08 -0.60
C LYS A 151 -1.86 -17.53 -2.07
N ILE A 152 -1.67 -16.64 -3.05
CA ILE A 152 -1.86 -16.88 -4.49
C ILE A 152 -0.50 -16.87 -5.17
N ALA A 153 -0.07 -18.01 -5.73
CA ALA A 153 1.28 -18.17 -6.29
C ALA A 153 1.68 -17.10 -7.34
N GLN A 154 0.73 -16.64 -8.17
CA GLN A 154 0.98 -15.56 -9.14
C GLN A 154 1.31 -14.22 -8.46
N VAL A 155 0.67 -13.92 -7.33
CA VAL A 155 0.93 -12.72 -6.54
C VAL A 155 2.32 -12.80 -5.89
N HIS A 156 2.72 -13.98 -5.41
CA HIS A 156 4.06 -14.19 -4.87
C HIS A 156 5.16 -13.96 -5.93
N ILE A 157 4.97 -14.47 -7.14
CA ILE A 157 5.89 -14.24 -8.25
C ILE A 157 5.98 -12.75 -8.58
N ALA A 158 4.84 -12.08 -8.80
CA ALA A 158 4.81 -10.67 -9.19
C ALA A 158 5.36 -9.73 -8.08
N ALA A 159 5.08 -10.02 -6.81
CA ALA A 159 5.65 -9.29 -5.67
C ALA A 159 7.18 -9.47 -5.60
N SER A 160 7.68 -10.69 -5.80
CA SER A 160 9.13 -10.97 -5.79
C SER A 160 9.86 -10.37 -7.00
N GLU A 161 9.21 -10.30 -8.17
CA GLU A 161 9.73 -9.55 -9.32
C GLU A 161 9.77 -8.04 -9.03
N CYS A 162 8.71 -7.49 -8.42
CA CYS A 162 8.67 -6.08 -8.02
C CYS A 162 9.78 -5.73 -7.01
N LEU A 163 10.01 -6.59 -6.00
CA LEU A 163 11.13 -6.45 -5.07
C LEU A 163 12.48 -6.50 -5.79
N MET A 164 12.62 -7.40 -6.77
CA MET A 164 13.86 -7.54 -7.54
C MET A 164 14.20 -6.26 -8.32
N GLU A 165 13.23 -5.63 -8.98
CA GLU A 165 13.49 -4.36 -9.71
C GLU A 165 13.86 -3.21 -8.76
N VAL A 166 13.15 -3.07 -7.63
CA VAL A 166 13.48 -2.04 -6.62
C VAL A 166 14.86 -2.30 -6.01
N THR A 167 15.21 -3.56 -5.73
CA THR A 167 16.51 -3.96 -5.15
C THR A 167 17.66 -3.78 -6.16
N ASN A 168 17.43 -4.09 -7.43
CA ASN A 168 18.38 -3.83 -8.52
C ASN A 168 18.69 -2.34 -8.62
N LEU A 169 17.65 -1.51 -8.69
CA LEU A 169 17.78 -0.06 -8.85
C LEU A 169 18.46 0.58 -7.64
N TYR A 170 18.12 0.13 -6.43
CA TYR A 170 18.79 0.55 -5.20
C TYR A 170 20.27 0.14 -5.18
N GLY A 171 20.61 -1.07 -5.66
CA GLY A 171 21.99 -1.54 -5.77
C GLY A 171 22.88 -0.78 -6.77
N LEU A 172 22.32 0.16 -7.54
CA LEU A 172 23.06 1.11 -8.39
C LEU A 172 23.46 2.39 -7.65
N LEU A 173 22.89 2.66 -6.47
CA LEU A 173 23.21 3.86 -5.71
C LEU A 173 24.64 3.81 -5.13
N PRO A 174 25.34 4.96 -5.05
CA PRO A 174 26.53 5.05 -4.21
C PRO A 174 26.14 4.73 -2.76
N MET A 175 27.00 4.00 -2.06
CA MET A 175 26.67 3.45 -0.74
C MET A 175 26.30 4.54 0.26
N VAL A 176 25.09 4.43 0.82
CA VAL A 176 24.59 5.25 1.93
C VAL A 176 24.46 4.36 3.16
N ASP A 177 24.76 4.92 4.33
CA ASP A 177 25.03 4.16 5.56
C ASP A 177 23.94 3.15 5.95
N GLY A 178 24.32 1.86 5.95
CA GLY A 178 24.01 0.81 6.93
C GLY A 178 22.57 0.55 7.46
N THR A 179 21.56 1.26 7.01
CA THR A 179 20.28 1.40 7.74
C THR A 179 19.29 0.23 7.51
N GLU A 180 19.58 -0.67 6.57
CA GLU A 180 18.59 -1.61 6.01
C GLU A 180 18.68 -3.05 6.51
N VAL A 181 19.53 -3.31 7.51
CA VAL A 181 19.72 -4.65 8.13
C VAL A 181 18.38 -5.29 8.50
N GLY A 182 17.43 -4.52 9.05
CA GLY A 182 16.11 -5.02 9.43
C GLY A 182 15.22 -5.48 8.26
N PHE A 183 15.35 -4.88 7.07
CA PHE A 183 14.60 -5.35 5.89
C PHE A 183 15.14 -6.68 5.38
N LYS A 184 16.47 -6.82 5.35
CA LYS A 184 17.13 -8.07 4.93
C LYS A 184 16.77 -9.25 5.83
N GLU A 185 16.70 -9.04 7.14
CA GLU A 185 16.26 -10.08 8.10
C GLU A 185 14.82 -10.54 7.85
N GLU A 186 13.89 -9.63 7.54
CA GLU A 186 12.50 -10.00 7.22
C GLU A 186 12.39 -10.71 5.86
N LEU A 187 13.17 -10.25 4.87
CA LEU A 187 13.27 -10.87 3.56
C LEU A 187 13.80 -12.32 3.64
N LEU A 188 14.77 -12.57 4.52
CA LEU A 188 15.27 -13.92 4.84
C LEU A 188 14.16 -14.81 5.43
N LYS A 189 13.38 -14.31 6.40
CA LYS A 189 12.25 -15.07 6.98
C LYS A 189 11.23 -15.45 5.91
N GLN A 190 10.86 -14.51 5.03
CA GLN A 190 9.92 -14.78 3.94
C GLN A 190 10.49 -15.79 2.94
N TYR A 191 11.78 -15.70 2.59
CA TYR A 191 12.46 -16.66 1.72
C TYR A 191 12.40 -18.10 2.28
N GLU A 192 12.64 -18.29 3.58
CA GLU A 192 12.59 -19.62 4.20
C GLU A 192 11.19 -20.26 4.09
N VAL A 193 10.12 -19.49 4.36
CA VAL A 193 8.74 -19.98 4.32
C VAL A 193 8.11 -20.02 2.92
N GLU A 194 8.74 -19.40 1.92
CA GLU A 194 8.28 -19.40 0.53
C GLU A 194 8.26 -20.81 -0.05
N LYS A 195 7.17 -21.14 -0.77
CA LYS A 195 6.90 -22.45 -1.37
C LYS A 195 6.90 -22.43 -2.90
N ASN A 196 6.77 -21.25 -3.51
CA ASN A 196 6.89 -21.11 -4.95
C ASN A 196 8.36 -20.93 -5.34
N GLU A 197 8.94 -21.91 -6.02
CA GLU A 197 10.38 -21.91 -6.38
C GLU A 197 10.82 -20.70 -7.22
N GLN A 198 9.96 -20.16 -8.09
CA GLN A 198 10.27 -18.97 -8.88
C GLN A 198 10.34 -17.72 -7.97
N ALA A 199 9.35 -17.52 -7.11
CA ALA A 199 9.36 -16.45 -6.11
C ALA A 199 10.58 -16.61 -5.16
N LYS A 200 10.82 -17.82 -4.65
CA LYS A 200 11.95 -18.16 -3.77
C LYS A 200 13.31 -17.83 -4.41
N SER A 201 13.49 -18.14 -5.70
CA SER A 201 14.69 -17.78 -6.47
C SER A 201 14.88 -16.27 -6.62
N LEU A 202 13.78 -15.51 -6.79
CA LEU A 202 13.82 -14.04 -6.86
C LEU A 202 14.16 -13.42 -5.49
N LEU A 203 13.52 -13.87 -4.41
CA LEU A 203 13.84 -13.42 -3.04
C LEU A 203 15.30 -13.70 -2.68
N LYS A 204 15.84 -14.86 -3.07
CA LYS A 204 17.26 -15.19 -2.88
C LYS A 204 18.17 -14.18 -3.58
N LYS A 205 17.91 -13.84 -4.85
CA LYS A 205 18.71 -12.85 -5.58
C LYS A 205 18.68 -11.47 -4.90
N CYS A 206 17.54 -11.07 -4.34
CA CYS A 206 17.44 -9.83 -3.55
C CYS A 206 18.36 -9.90 -2.31
N ILE A 207 18.33 -11.00 -1.55
CA ILE A 207 19.21 -11.24 -0.39
C ILE A 207 20.69 -11.24 -0.78
N ASP A 208 21.04 -11.86 -1.92
CA ASP A 208 22.41 -11.89 -2.45
C ASP A 208 22.89 -10.47 -2.80
N ILE A 209 22.06 -9.64 -3.43
CA ILE A 209 22.38 -8.22 -3.72
C ILE A 209 22.64 -7.45 -2.42
N LEU A 210 21.73 -7.51 -1.44
CA LEU A 210 21.88 -6.78 -0.17
C LEU A 210 23.13 -7.22 0.61
N THR A 211 23.44 -8.53 0.61
CA THR A 211 24.68 -9.05 1.21
C THR A 211 25.93 -8.52 0.50
N ASN A 212 25.92 -8.44 -0.83
CA ASN A 212 27.03 -7.88 -1.61
C ASN A 212 27.19 -6.37 -1.39
N LEU A 213 26.12 -5.64 -1.08
CA LEU A 213 26.19 -4.22 -0.69
C LEU A 213 26.83 -4.10 0.70
N GLU A 214 26.30 -4.75 1.73
CA GLU A 214 26.86 -4.73 3.09
C GLU A 214 28.38 -5.03 3.12
N GLN A 215 28.83 -6.04 2.37
CA GLN A 215 30.25 -6.39 2.29
C GLN A 215 31.12 -5.29 1.67
N LYS A 216 30.60 -4.51 0.72
CA LYS A 216 31.31 -3.37 0.14
C LYS A 216 31.44 -2.24 1.15
N ALA A 217 30.39 -1.91 1.91
CA ALA A 217 30.45 -0.85 2.94
C ALA A 217 31.55 -1.13 3.97
N ILE A 218 31.66 -2.38 4.44
CA ILE A 218 32.66 -2.83 5.40
C ILE A 218 34.10 -2.74 4.82
N GLN A 219 34.27 -2.83 3.50
CA GLN A 219 35.57 -2.71 2.82
C GLN A 219 35.96 -1.27 2.49
N THR A 220 35.01 -0.32 2.52
CA THR A 220 35.22 1.10 2.20
C THR A 220 35.30 2.01 3.44
N SER A 221 35.14 1.44 4.65
CA SER A 221 35.17 2.15 5.93
C SER A 221 36.45 1.90 6.73
#